data_AF-A0A0B5ES16-F1
#
_entry.id   AF-A0A0B5ES16-F1
#
_cell.length_a   1.000
_cell.length_b   1.000
_cell.length_c   1.000
_cell.angle_alpha   90.00
_cell.angle_beta   90.00
_cell.angle_gamma   90.00
#
_symmetry.space_group_name_H-M   'P 1'
#
loop_
_entity.id
_entity.type
_entity.pdbx_description
1 polymer ?
#
loop_
_entity_poly.entity_id
_entity_poly.type
_entity_poly.pdbx_seq_one_letter_code
_entity_poly.pdbx_strand_id
1 'polypeptide(L)'
;MNTPLPVSDLTEQSLDTVPADCVVGRNVRVRAGRLRIGSGVHIGDDAVLVGDEVELADGVRIGAGTDLRASSLVLGTGSEVAAGVRALVAERLWTGRAARVSKGVDILCRDFTAGNLLYLGDGTSVGYGGTTTSTATVRIGDRVTVGQHTILNANHGIVLGDNVGTGSYLAVWTHGYHFGHGPLIGVAPAYAPVHVGRNVWLGFQVTLLPGVTIGDNTMVAAGSVVTGPVPGDVLVGGVPAKVKKQLDGTAVTGEAADRAVREVLRTWLRELRWKGCAVTEDAGNPDAAELRVALADGSEELRAALLPHGAPPPLPREEPLALVTVEDRPDIRTGDGSPLTVFELRSGRLRGRDSALVQDLRDQLRRHAMPCGDSTCFTAVTPSAFARLASAVPGG
;
A
#
# COMPACT_ATOMS: atom_id res chain seq x y z
N MET A 1 4.37 43.21 -20.34
CA MET A 1 5.78 43.02 -19.95
C MET A 1 5.76 42.24 -18.65
N ASN A 2 5.84 40.92 -18.75
CA ASN A 2 5.84 39.98 -17.63
C ASN A 2 7.27 39.85 -17.10
N THR A 3 7.50 40.31 -15.89
CA THR A 3 8.73 40.02 -15.15
C THR A 3 8.59 38.64 -14.50
N PRO A 4 9.55 37.71 -14.62
CA PRO A 4 9.52 36.48 -13.85
C PRO A 4 9.79 36.79 -12.37
N LEU A 5 8.99 36.21 -11.47
CA LEU A 5 9.25 36.25 -10.02
C LEU A 5 10.39 35.29 -9.65
N PRO A 6 11.20 35.60 -8.62
CA PRO A 6 12.40 34.82 -8.29
C PRO A 6 12.05 33.46 -7.67
N VAL A 7 12.82 32.45 -8.07
CA VAL A 7 12.91 31.13 -7.44
C VAL A 7 13.28 31.33 -5.96
N SER A 8 12.47 30.86 -5.02
CA SER A 8 12.80 30.92 -3.58
C SER A 8 12.93 29.52 -2.97
N ASP A 9 14.18 29.18 -2.68
CA ASP A 9 14.73 28.15 -1.78
C ASP A 9 14.49 26.66 -2.11
N LEU A 10 14.67 26.32 -3.38
CA LEU A 10 15.67 25.30 -3.72
C LEU A 10 17.01 26.06 -3.78
N THR A 11 18.01 25.74 -2.95
CA THR A 11 19.33 26.35 -3.12
C THR A 11 19.73 26.21 -4.60
N GLU A 12 20.18 27.28 -5.26
CA GLU A 12 20.48 27.33 -6.70
C GLU A 12 21.36 26.16 -7.20
N GLN A 13 22.08 25.46 -6.30
CA GLN A 13 22.85 24.24 -6.57
C GLN A 13 22.02 22.95 -6.80
N SER A 14 20.70 22.96 -6.58
CA SER A 14 19.88 21.73 -6.52
C SER A 14 19.05 21.47 -7.79
N LEU A 15 18.84 22.49 -8.62
CA LEU A 15 17.92 22.41 -9.78
C LEU A 15 18.50 21.63 -10.97
N ASP A 16 19.82 21.62 -11.14
CA ASP A 16 20.49 20.83 -12.19
C ASP A 16 20.40 19.31 -11.96
N THR A 17 19.96 18.88 -10.77
CA THR A 17 19.85 17.45 -10.39
C THR A 17 18.46 16.87 -10.58
N VAL A 18 17.48 17.69 -10.97
CA VAL A 18 16.10 17.27 -11.17
C VAL A 18 15.90 16.82 -12.62
N PRO A 19 15.46 15.58 -12.89
CA PRO A 19 15.16 15.13 -14.25
C PRO A 19 14.10 16.02 -14.93
N ALA A 20 14.25 16.22 -16.24
CA ALA A 20 13.40 17.15 -17.02
C ALA A 20 11.92 16.75 -17.09
N ASP A 21 11.60 15.49 -16.83
CA ASP A 21 10.25 14.94 -16.79
C ASP A 21 9.57 15.04 -15.42
N CYS A 22 10.27 15.60 -14.41
CA CYS A 22 9.69 15.88 -13.10
C CYS A 22 8.83 17.13 -13.08
N VAL A 23 7.85 17.15 -12.19
CA VAL A 23 6.96 18.31 -11.95
C VAL A 23 7.17 18.82 -10.53
N VAL A 24 7.56 20.07 -10.39
CA VAL A 24 7.75 20.73 -9.10
C VAL A 24 6.83 21.94 -9.00
N GLY A 25 5.99 21.95 -7.96
CA GLY A 25 5.01 23.00 -7.68
C GLY A 25 5.65 24.31 -7.20
N ARG A 26 4.79 25.28 -6.93
CA ARG A 26 5.18 26.61 -6.42
C ARG A 26 5.59 26.52 -4.95
N ASN A 27 6.56 27.35 -4.53
CA ASN A 27 7.02 27.45 -3.13
C ASN A 27 7.45 26.13 -2.48
N VAL A 28 7.88 25.15 -3.28
CA VAL A 28 8.47 23.90 -2.77
C VAL A 28 9.81 24.22 -2.12
N ARG A 29 10.01 23.77 -0.88
CA ARG A 29 11.24 23.98 -0.12
C ARG A 29 11.91 22.64 0.14
N VAL A 30 13.12 22.47 -0.38
CA VAL A 30 13.92 21.27 -0.14
C VAL A 30 15.24 21.67 0.51
N ARG A 31 15.52 21.11 1.69
CA ARG A 31 16.80 21.24 2.38
C ARG A 31 17.41 19.86 2.59
N ALA A 32 18.40 19.53 1.78
CA ALA A 32 19.05 18.23 1.81
C ALA A 32 20.58 18.40 1.80
N GLY A 33 21.30 17.64 2.64
CA GLY A 33 22.76 17.52 2.52
C GLY A 33 23.18 16.72 1.28
N ARG A 34 22.38 15.71 0.93
CA ARG A 34 22.41 14.97 -0.34
C ARG A 34 20.99 14.84 -0.89
N LEU A 35 20.82 15.16 -2.16
CA LEU A 35 19.53 15.06 -2.86
C LEU A 35 19.64 14.10 -4.05
N ARG A 36 18.68 13.19 -4.17
CA ARG A 36 18.47 12.34 -5.34
C ARG A 36 17.00 12.35 -5.73
N ILE A 37 16.73 12.62 -6.99
CA ILE A 37 15.38 12.64 -7.55
C ILE A 37 15.39 11.79 -8.81
N GLY A 38 14.55 10.75 -8.82
CA GLY A 38 14.32 9.87 -9.96
C GLY A 38 13.43 10.51 -11.02
N SER A 39 13.21 9.80 -12.12
CA SER A 39 12.40 10.25 -13.24
C SER A 39 10.91 10.34 -12.88
N GLY A 40 10.18 11.27 -13.49
CA GLY A 40 8.73 11.39 -13.36
C GLY A 40 8.22 11.71 -11.94
N VAL A 41 9.08 12.25 -11.06
CA VAL A 41 8.68 12.65 -9.71
C VAL A 41 7.78 13.89 -9.79
N HIS A 42 6.72 13.92 -8.98
CA HIS A 42 5.81 15.07 -8.85
C HIS A 42 5.78 15.56 -7.40
N ILE A 43 6.11 16.83 -7.19
CA ILE A 43 6.03 17.50 -5.89
C ILE A 43 5.03 18.65 -5.99
N GLY A 44 3.95 18.61 -5.22
CA GLY A 44 2.91 19.62 -5.23
C GLY A 44 3.30 20.94 -4.55
N ASP A 45 2.51 21.98 -4.79
CA ASP A 45 2.68 23.33 -4.24
C ASP A 45 2.90 23.32 -2.71
N ASP A 46 3.74 24.24 -2.21
CA ASP A 46 4.03 24.48 -0.79
C ASP A 46 4.59 23.28 0.00
N ALA A 47 5.03 22.21 -0.68
CA ALA A 47 5.64 21.06 -0.04
C ALA A 47 7.00 21.39 0.60
N VAL A 48 7.32 20.74 1.71
CA VAL A 48 8.56 20.89 2.47
C VAL A 48 9.22 19.54 2.64
N LEU A 49 10.48 19.42 2.19
CA LEU A 49 11.29 18.22 2.33
C LEU A 49 12.61 18.59 3.03
N VAL A 50 12.90 17.96 4.16
CA VAL A 50 14.12 18.27 4.94
C VAL A 50 14.84 16.99 5.36
N GLY A 51 16.15 16.93 5.13
CA GLY A 51 16.98 15.86 5.65
C GLY A 51 18.48 16.05 5.45
N ASP A 52 19.28 15.17 6.03
CA ASP A 52 20.70 15.06 5.66
C ASP A 52 20.82 14.35 4.30
N GLU A 53 19.94 13.39 4.05
CA GLU A 53 19.75 12.68 2.78
C GLU A 53 18.27 12.63 2.41
N VAL A 54 17.96 13.06 1.18
CA VAL A 54 16.62 12.98 0.59
C VAL A 54 16.72 12.23 -0.73
N GLU A 55 16.03 11.09 -0.82
CA GLU A 55 15.93 10.27 -2.03
C GLU A 55 14.46 10.03 -2.39
N LEU A 56 14.08 10.55 -3.56
CA LEU A 56 12.79 10.30 -4.18
C LEU A 56 13.03 9.42 -5.40
N ALA A 57 12.61 8.15 -5.35
CA ALA A 57 12.76 7.24 -6.48
C ALA A 57 11.77 7.58 -7.61
N ASP A 58 11.92 6.90 -8.76
CA ASP A 58 11.11 7.16 -9.96
C ASP A 58 9.61 7.13 -9.68
N GLY A 59 8.87 8.08 -10.26
CA GLY A 59 7.42 8.15 -10.20
C GLY A 59 6.84 8.47 -8.82
N VAL A 60 7.64 8.89 -7.85
CA VAL A 60 7.14 9.36 -6.54
C VAL A 60 6.22 10.58 -6.71
N ARG A 61 5.10 10.60 -6.01
CA ARG A 61 4.14 11.71 -6.01
C ARG A 61 3.93 12.24 -4.59
N ILE A 62 4.15 13.52 -4.39
CA ILE A 62 3.98 14.22 -3.10
C ILE A 62 2.93 15.30 -3.31
N GLY A 63 1.85 15.24 -2.54
CA GLY A 63 0.75 16.21 -2.62
C GLY A 63 1.13 17.59 -2.07
N ALA A 64 0.33 18.59 -2.42
CA ALA A 64 0.54 19.96 -1.97
C ALA A 64 0.48 20.10 -0.44
N GLY A 65 1.25 21.05 0.12
CA GLY A 65 1.30 21.38 1.55
C GLY A 65 1.83 20.25 2.44
N THR A 66 2.46 19.23 1.87
CA THR A 66 3.07 18.11 2.62
C THR A 66 4.36 18.57 3.30
N ASP A 67 4.62 18.15 4.54
CA ASP A 67 5.85 18.45 5.27
C ASP A 67 6.53 17.16 5.74
N LEU A 68 7.62 16.76 5.08
CA LEU A 68 8.38 15.54 5.37
C LEU A 68 9.79 15.89 5.84
N ARG A 69 10.14 15.44 7.05
CA ARG A 69 11.43 15.73 7.67
C ARG A 69 12.02 14.48 8.31
N ALA A 70 13.24 14.13 7.91
CA ALA A 70 14.05 13.10 8.56
C ALA A 70 15.53 13.23 8.22
N SER A 71 16.45 12.78 9.08
CA SER A 71 17.88 12.71 8.72
C SER A 71 18.08 11.91 7.42
N SER A 72 17.39 10.79 7.25
CA SER A 72 17.29 10.05 5.99
C SER A 72 15.83 9.93 5.58
N LEU A 73 15.46 10.63 4.50
CA LEU A 73 14.13 10.61 3.88
C LEU A 73 14.21 9.85 2.56
N VAL A 74 13.58 8.68 2.47
CA VAL A 74 13.60 7.84 1.28
C VAL A 74 12.20 7.37 0.94
N LEU A 75 11.73 7.70 -0.26
CA LEU A 75 10.48 7.21 -0.82
C LEU A 75 10.76 6.33 -2.03
N GLY A 76 10.41 5.04 -1.94
CA GLY A 76 10.64 4.08 -3.02
C GLY A 76 9.75 4.31 -4.24
N THR A 77 10.11 3.66 -5.36
CA THR A 77 9.51 3.87 -6.69
C THR A 77 7.98 3.85 -6.67
N GLY A 78 7.36 4.84 -7.30
CA GLY A 78 5.91 4.95 -7.45
C GLY A 78 5.15 5.22 -6.14
N SER A 79 5.84 5.56 -5.05
CA SER A 79 5.17 5.89 -3.78
C SER A 79 4.42 7.21 -3.85
N GLU A 80 3.26 7.26 -3.20
CA GLU A 80 2.34 8.39 -3.19
C GLU A 80 2.14 8.89 -1.76
N VAL A 81 2.34 10.18 -1.54
CA VAL A 81 2.03 10.89 -0.30
C VAL A 81 0.94 11.91 -0.60
N ALA A 82 -0.20 11.78 0.05
CA ALA A 82 -1.33 12.68 -0.15
C ALA A 82 -1.04 14.10 0.34
N ALA A 83 -1.82 15.08 -0.15
CA ALA A 83 -1.69 16.47 0.26
C ALA A 83 -1.89 16.66 1.78
N GLY A 84 -1.10 17.56 2.37
CA GLY A 84 -1.17 17.93 3.78
C GLY A 84 -0.68 16.87 4.77
N VAL A 85 -0.01 15.80 4.30
CA VAL A 85 0.63 14.83 5.19
C VAL A 85 1.79 15.48 5.92
N ARG A 86 1.97 15.13 7.20
CA ARG A 86 3.10 15.59 8.01
C ARG A 86 3.88 14.41 8.52
N ALA A 87 5.20 14.50 8.41
CA ALA A 87 6.10 13.52 9.00
C ALA A 87 7.33 14.24 9.58
N LEU A 88 7.53 14.09 10.88
CA LEU A 88 8.74 14.49 11.58
C LEU A 88 9.34 13.24 12.22
N VAL A 89 10.35 12.68 11.55
CA VAL A 89 11.00 11.43 11.97
C VAL A 89 12.46 11.71 12.24
N ALA A 90 12.98 11.37 13.42
CA ALA A 90 14.32 11.80 13.79
C ALA A 90 15.43 11.20 12.90
N GLU A 91 15.37 9.89 12.64
CA GLU A 91 16.44 9.14 11.98
C GLU A 91 16.06 8.78 10.53
N ARG A 92 15.15 7.82 10.33
CA ARG A 92 14.79 7.32 8.99
C ARG A 92 13.29 7.38 8.77
N LEU A 93 12.87 8.08 7.72
CA LEU A 93 11.55 7.94 7.10
C LEU A 93 11.76 7.21 5.78
N TRP A 94 11.52 5.90 5.79
CA TRP A 94 11.83 5.02 4.65
C TRP A 94 10.61 4.23 4.21
N THR A 95 10.32 4.24 2.92
CA THR A 95 9.34 3.34 2.32
C THR A 95 9.94 2.57 1.15
N GLY A 96 9.51 1.31 1.00
CA GLY A 96 9.72 0.55 -0.22
C GLY A 96 8.92 1.11 -1.40
N ARG A 97 8.81 0.31 -2.46
CA ARG A 97 8.06 0.68 -3.67
C ARG A 97 6.57 0.78 -3.39
N ALA A 98 5.88 1.63 -4.14
CA ALA A 98 4.42 1.70 -4.16
C ALA A 98 3.76 1.87 -2.78
N ALA A 99 4.41 2.62 -1.88
CA ALA A 99 3.79 3.00 -0.63
C ALA A 99 2.75 4.09 -0.87
N ARG A 100 1.61 4.03 -0.17
CA ARG A 100 0.57 5.05 -0.21
C ARG A 100 0.29 5.59 1.18
N VAL A 101 0.59 6.85 1.39
CA VAL A 101 0.33 7.59 2.64
C VAL A 101 -0.85 8.52 2.38
N SER A 102 -2.01 8.19 2.94
CA SER A 102 -3.27 8.86 2.60
C SER A 102 -3.49 10.16 3.38
N LYS A 103 -4.64 10.82 3.19
CA LYS A 103 -4.87 12.19 3.66
C LYS A 103 -4.93 12.24 5.18
N GLY A 104 -4.40 13.34 5.76
CA GLY A 104 -4.44 13.57 7.20
C GLY A 104 -3.59 12.60 8.02
N VAL A 105 -2.65 11.90 7.39
CA VAL A 105 -1.67 11.09 8.11
C VAL A 105 -0.62 12.00 8.78
N ASP A 106 -0.31 11.69 10.04
CA ASP A 106 0.70 12.38 10.84
C ASP A 106 1.69 11.34 11.40
N ILE A 107 2.98 11.55 11.19
CA ILE A 107 4.04 10.63 11.63
C ILE A 107 5.04 11.37 12.49
N LEU A 108 5.09 11.04 13.78
CA LEU A 108 6.04 11.56 14.75
C LEU A 108 6.66 10.39 15.52
N CYS A 109 7.92 10.09 15.24
CA CYS A 109 8.67 9.04 15.93
C CYS A 109 10.19 9.20 15.69
N ARG A 110 11.00 8.30 16.25
CA ARG A 110 12.43 8.26 15.96
C ARG A 110 12.72 7.63 14.60
N ASP A 111 12.11 6.49 14.31
CA ASP A 111 12.43 5.67 13.13
C ASP A 111 11.15 5.06 12.57
N PHE A 112 10.89 5.31 11.28
CA PHE A 112 9.76 4.76 10.55
C PHE A 112 10.24 4.08 9.27
N THR A 113 10.09 2.77 9.19
CA THR A 113 10.43 2.01 7.98
C THR A 113 9.26 1.13 7.57
N ALA A 114 8.90 1.15 6.29
CA ALA A 114 7.89 0.29 5.73
C ALA A 114 8.37 -0.36 4.44
N GLY A 115 8.09 -1.66 4.26
CA GLY A 115 8.39 -2.39 3.04
C GLY A 115 7.65 -1.89 1.80
N ASN A 116 7.62 -2.71 0.76
CA ASN A 116 6.88 -2.44 -0.45
C ASN A 116 5.37 -2.52 -0.20
N LEU A 117 4.63 -1.74 -0.96
CA LEU A 117 3.18 -1.83 -1.06
C LEU A 117 2.43 -1.50 0.26
N LEU A 118 3.01 -0.63 1.09
CA LEU A 118 2.36 -0.04 2.26
C LEU A 118 1.11 0.73 1.85
N TYR A 119 0.03 0.60 2.62
CA TYR A 119 -1.08 1.54 2.62
C TYR A 119 -1.30 2.07 4.05
N LEU A 120 -1.13 3.36 4.27
CA LEU A 120 -1.59 4.05 5.48
C LEU A 120 -2.89 4.78 5.14
N GLY A 121 -3.99 4.31 5.74
CA GLY A 121 -5.32 4.87 5.53
C GLY A 121 -5.48 6.27 6.13
N ASP A 122 -6.50 6.99 5.65
CA ASP A 122 -6.78 8.37 6.05
C ASP A 122 -6.80 8.56 7.56
N GLY A 123 -6.21 9.66 8.04
CA GLY A 123 -6.20 10.02 9.45
C GLY A 123 -5.40 9.09 10.36
N THR A 124 -4.57 8.19 9.81
CA THR A 124 -3.66 7.37 10.62
C THR A 124 -2.65 8.27 11.33
N SER A 125 -2.45 8.03 12.61
CA SER A 125 -1.49 8.77 13.43
C SER A 125 -0.44 7.81 13.98
N VAL A 126 0.81 8.03 13.61
CA VAL A 126 1.97 7.38 14.21
C VAL A 126 2.56 8.36 15.19
N GLY A 127 2.49 8.04 16.48
CA GLY A 127 3.10 8.88 17.50
C GLY A 127 2.30 9.06 18.79
N TYR A 128 2.00 10.32 19.16
CA TYR A 128 1.47 10.80 20.47
C TYR A 128 2.51 11.07 21.57
N GLY A 129 2.12 11.03 22.86
CA GLY A 129 3.00 11.41 23.98
C GLY A 129 4.24 10.51 24.05
N GLY A 130 5.43 11.07 24.32
CA GLY A 130 6.71 10.35 24.49
C GLY A 130 7.37 9.78 23.21
N THR A 131 6.96 10.27 22.05
CA THR A 131 7.43 9.89 20.69
C THR A 131 8.81 10.38 20.29
N THR A 132 9.43 11.24 21.10
CA THR A 132 10.79 11.74 20.89
C THR A 132 11.83 10.91 21.66
N THR A 133 11.44 9.75 22.18
CA THR A 133 12.34 8.85 22.90
C THR A 133 13.19 8.01 21.96
N SER A 134 14.33 7.52 22.48
CA SER A 134 15.24 6.62 21.77
C SER A 134 14.66 5.24 21.46
N THR A 135 13.40 4.96 21.80
CA THR A 135 12.74 3.65 21.58
C THR A 135 11.53 3.75 20.66
N ALA A 136 11.17 4.96 20.23
CA ALA A 136 10.01 5.24 19.39
C ALA A 136 10.21 4.80 17.93
N THR A 137 10.09 3.49 17.68
CA THR A 137 10.36 2.90 16.36
C THR A 137 9.15 2.17 15.81
N VAL A 138 8.90 2.30 14.50
CA VAL A 138 7.84 1.60 13.78
C VAL A 138 8.43 0.92 12.56
N ARG A 139 8.31 -0.41 12.52
CA ARG A 139 8.80 -1.25 11.43
C ARG A 139 7.64 -2.03 10.83
N ILE A 140 7.41 -1.83 9.55
CA ILE A 140 6.31 -2.44 8.81
C ILE A 140 6.89 -3.25 7.65
N GLY A 141 6.45 -4.50 7.51
CA GLY A 141 6.87 -5.39 6.42
C GLY A 141 6.31 -5.03 5.06
N ASP A 142 6.40 -5.97 4.12
CA ASP A 142 5.84 -5.85 2.78
C ASP A 142 4.32 -6.11 2.78
N ARG A 143 3.58 -5.49 1.86
CA ARG A 143 2.14 -5.72 1.63
C ARG A 143 1.28 -5.47 2.87
N VAL A 144 1.55 -4.38 3.60
CA VAL A 144 0.78 -4.03 4.80
C VAL A 144 -0.26 -2.96 4.50
N THR A 145 -1.50 -3.22 4.91
CA THR A 145 -2.61 -2.27 4.84
C THR A 145 -3.02 -1.87 6.25
N VAL A 146 -2.83 -0.61 6.59
CA VAL A 146 -3.28 0.01 7.85
C VAL A 146 -4.55 0.80 7.57
N GLY A 147 -5.66 0.38 8.17
CA GLY A 147 -6.97 1.02 8.03
C GLY A 147 -7.00 2.45 8.56
N GLN A 148 -8.02 3.20 8.17
CA GLN A 148 -8.22 4.61 8.52
C GLN A 148 -8.28 4.83 10.03
N HIS A 149 -7.87 6.02 10.47
CA HIS A 149 -7.92 6.45 11.87
C HIS A 149 -7.22 5.49 12.84
N THR A 150 -6.20 4.78 12.35
CA THR A 150 -5.36 3.93 13.18
C THR A 150 -4.42 4.77 14.03
N ILE A 151 -4.20 4.35 15.27
CA ILE A 151 -3.20 4.92 16.17
C ILE A 151 -2.09 3.90 16.37
N LEU A 152 -0.88 4.25 15.94
CA LEU A 152 0.35 3.52 16.26
C LEU A 152 1.12 4.33 17.31
N ASN A 153 0.86 4.07 18.59
CA ASN A 153 1.51 4.79 19.67
C ASN A 153 2.87 4.16 20.01
N ALA A 154 3.91 4.64 19.31
CA ALA A 154 5.27 4.12 19.38
C ALA A 154 6.12 4.86 20.42
N ASN A 155 5.81 4.71 21.71
CA ASN A 155 6.76 5.03 22.79
C ASN A 155 7.87 4.00 22.92
N HIS A 156 7.57 2.76 22.51
CA HIS A 156 8.51 1.67 22.31
C HIS A 156 8.30 1.10 20.89
N GLY A 157 9.11 0.11 20.51
CA GLY A 157 9.03 -0.53 19.19
C GLY A 157 7.66 -1.14 18.87
N ILE A 158 7.14 -0.82 17.68
CA ILE A 158 6.03 -1.50 17.03
C ILE A 158 6.57 -2.20 15.79
N VAL A 159 6.30 -3.50 15.66
CA VAL A 159 6.65 -4.29 14.48
C VAL A 159 5.40 -4.93 13.90
N LEU A 160 5.13 -4.66 12.62
CA LEU A 160 4.14 -5.37 11.81
C LEU A 160 4.89 -6.19 10.76
N GLY A 161 4.66 -7.49 10.72
CA GLY A 161 5.24 -8.38 9.72
C GLY A 161 4.71 -8.15 8.32
N ASP A 162 5.06 -9.07 7.41
CA ASP A 162 4.62 -9.04 6.02
C ASP A 162 3.16 -9.51 5.89
N ASN A 163 2.46 -8.98 4.90
CA ASN A 163 1.10 -9.36 4.55
C ASN A 163 0.12 -9.20 5.74
N VAL A 164 0.16 -8.03 6.38
CA VAL A 164 -0.73 -7.67 7.50
C VAL A 164 -1.83 -6.74 7.00
N GLY A 165 -3.07 -7.09 7.28
CA GLY A 165 -4.23 -6.24 7.02
C GLY A 165 -4.88 -5.79 8.31
N THR A 166 -5.24 -4.51 8.40
CA THR A 166 -5.99 -3.97 9.54
C THR A 166 -7.28 -3.31 9.08
N GLY A 167 -8.35 -3.52 9.85
CA GLY A 167 -9.52 -2.67 9.79
C GLY A 167 -9.21 -1.26 10.30
N SER A 168 -10.16 -0.35 10.10
CA SER A 168 -10.09 1.01 10.62
C SER A 168 -10.11 1.04 12.16
N TYR A 169 -9.61 2.13 12.74
CA TYR A 169 -9.57 2.38 14.19
C TYR A 169 -8.77 1.33 14.99
N LEU A 170 -7.72 0.76 14.41
CA LEU A 170 -6.74 -0.01 15.18
C LEU A 170 -6.05 0.92 16.19
N ALA A 171 -5.86 0.45 17.43
CA ALA A 171 -5.07 1.16 18.43
C ALA A 171 -3.95 0.25 18.96
N VAL A 172 -2.70 0.64 18.73
CA VAL A 172 -1.52 -0.08 19.23
C VAL A 172 -0.84 0.76 20.30
N TRP A 173 -0.76 0.21 21.51
CA TRP A 173 -0.15 0.89 22.66
C TRP A 173 1.11 0.17 23.11
N THR A 174 2.19 0.92 23.23
CA THR A 174 3.48 0.40 23.74
C THR A 174 3.84 0.91 25.14
N HIS A 175 2.95 1.68 25.75
CA HIS A 175 3.08 2.19 27.10
C HIS A 175 1.77 2.06 27.87
N GLY A 176 1.87 2.04 29.19
CA GLY A 176 0.74 2.00 30.11
C GLY A 176 1.18 2.11 31.56
N TYR A 177 0.24 2.36 32.47
CA TYR A 177 0.53 2.37 33.91
C TYR A 177 0.35 0.98 34.50
N HIS A 178 1.38 0.48 35.20
CA HIS A 178 1.20 -0.66 36.10
C HIS A 178 0.52 -0.17 37.38
N PHE A 179 -0.55 -0.86 37.76
CA PHE A 179 -1.46 -0.50 38.85
C PHE A 179 -0.78 -0.45 40.22
N GLY A 180 -1.29 0.41 41.12
CA GLY A 180 -0.91 0.46 42.54
C GLY A 180 -0.66 1.88 43.08
N HIS A 181 -0.50 2.87 42.20
CA HIS A 181 -0.18 4.25 42.54
C HIS A 181 -1.00 5.23 41.68
N GLY A 182 -1.11 6.50 42.11
CA GLY A 182 -1.77 7.54 41.32
C GLY A 182 -1.01 7.85 40.02
N PRO A 183 -1.69 8.15 38.89
CA PRO A 183 -1.01 8.31 37.60
C PRO A 183 -0.07 9.53 37.51
N LEU A 184 -0.22 10.52 38.42
CA LEU A 184 0.53 11.78 38.37
C LEU A 184 1.42 12.00 39.60
N ILE A 185 1.87 10.90 40.24
CA ILE A 185 2.73 10.99 41.44
C ILE A 185 4.22 10.79 41.14
N GLY A 186 4.61 10.74 39.86
CA GLY A 186 6.01 10.61 39.44
C GLY A 186 6.58 9.18 39.43
N VAL A 187 5.73 8.15 39.48
CA VAL A 187 6.18 6.76 39.30
C VAL A 187 6.40 6.48 37.82
N ALA A 188 7.51 5.80 37.50
CA ALA A 188 7.86 5.45 36.13
C ALA A 188 6.75 4.63 35.47
N PRO A 189 6.25 5.04 34.29
CA PRO A 189 5.31 4.25 33.51
C PRO A 189 6.00 3.01 32.93
N ALA A 190 5.19 2.04 32.52
CA ALA A 190 5.68 0.82 31.91
C ALA A 190 5.66 0.91 30.39
N TYR A 191 6.65 0.31 29.77
CA TYR A 191 6.81 0.26 28.33
C TYR A 191 7.10 -1.17 27.90
N ALA A 192 6.47 -1.60 26.82
CA ALA A 192 6.78 -2.88 26.20
C ALA A 192 6.48 -2.82 24.70
N PRO A 193 7.33 -3.43 23.86
CA PRO A 193 7.10 -3.46 22.43
C PRO A 193 5.86 -4.25 22.06
N VAL A 194 5.31 -3.99 20.87
CA VAL A 194 4.26 -4.80 20.25
C VAL A 194 4.80 -5.42 18.97
N HIS A 195 4.58 -6.73 18.82
CA HIS A 195 4.99 -7.48 17.63
C HIS A 195 3.78 -8.19 17.02
N VAL A 196 3.58 -7.98 15.72
CA VAL A 196 2.59 -8.69 14.92
C VAL A 196 3.34 -9.50 13.87
N GLY A 197 3.08 -10.80 13.82
CA GLY A 197 3.64 -11.72 12.84
C GLY A 197 3.16 -11.48 11.41
N ARG A 198 3.40 -12.46 10.55
CA ARG A 198 3.03 -12.43 9.13
C ARG A 198 1.63 -12.99 8.89
N ASN A 199 1.00 -12.58 7.79
CA ASN A 199 -0.32 -13.06 7.40
C ASN A 199 -1.39 -12.84 8.49
N VAL A 200 -1.32 -11.70 9.18
CA VAL A 200 -2.23 -11.38 10.28
C VAL A 200 -3.35 -10.47 9.79
N TRP A 201 -4.59 -10.80 10.18
CA TRP A 201 -5.73 -9.90 10.03
C TRP A 201 -6.14 -9.31 11.38
N LEU A 202 -6.08 -8.00 11.51
CA LEU A 202 -6.58 -7.26 12.66
C LEU A 202 -7.92 -6.63 12.28
N GLY A 203 -9.02 -7.13 12.86
CA GLY A 203 -10.36 -6.61 12.57
C GLY A 203 -10.53 -5.13 12.91
N PHE A 204 -11.68 -4.56 12.50
CA PHE A 204 -12.09 -3.21 12.86
C PHE A 204 -12.03 -2.98 14.38
N GLN A 205 -11.49 -1.84 14.80
CA GLN A 205 -11.48 -1.41 16.21
C GLN A 205 -10.79 -2.41 17.18
N VAL A 206 -9.72 -3.06 16.72
CA VAL A 206 -8.86 -3.87 17.61
C VAL A 206 -7.95 -2.97 18.44
N THR A 207 -7.72 -3.33 19.69
CA THR A 207 -6.72 -2.70 20.56
C THR A 207 -5.65 -3.69 20.97
N LEU A 208 -4.37 -3.35 20.77
CA LEU A 208 -3.22 -4.11 21.23
C LEU A 208 -2.55 -3.38 22.40
N LEU A 209 -2.42 -4.05 23.55
CA LEU A 209 -1.78 -3.50 24.74
C LEU A 209 -0.25 -3.73 24.74
N PRO A 210 0.50 -3.04 25.62
CA PRO A 210 1.95 -3.18 25.68
C PRO A 210 2.39 -4.63 25.91
N GLY A 211 3.43 -5.08 25.20
CA GLY A 211 3.99 -6.43 25.33
C GLY A 211 3.27 -7.51 24.54
N VAL A 212 2.20 -7.17 23.80
CA VAL A 212 1.51 -8.11 22.93
C VAL A 212 2.43 -8.60 21.82
N THR A 213 2.46 -9.92 21.64
CA THR A 213 3.04 -10.60 20.48
C THR A 213 1.97 -11.47 19.83
N ILE A 214 1.71 -11.27 18.55
CA ILE A 214 0.75 -12.06 17.76
C ILE A 214 1.52 -12.96 16.80
N GLY A 215 1.28 -14.27 16.87
CA GLY A 215 1.90 -15.24 15.96
C GLY A 215 1.37 -15.14 14.53
N ASP A 216 2.08 -15.80 13.62
CA ASP A 216 1.75 -15.79 12.19
C ASP A 216 0.36 -16.41 11.90
N ASN A 217 -0.21 -16.10 10.73
CA ASN A 217 -1.48 -16.66 10.24
C ASN A 217 -2.66 -16.49 11.20
N THR A 218 -2.65 -15.43 12.01
CA THR A 218 -3.63 -15.20 13.06
C THR A 218 -4.68 -14.18 12.65
N MET A 219 -5.92 -14.41 13.07
CA MET A 219 -7.00 -13.45 12.92
C MET A 219 -7.44 -12.91 14.29
N VAL A 220 -7.52 -11.59 14.43
CA VAL A 220 -8.10 -10.91 15.59
C VAL A 220 -9.46 -10.36 15.18
N ALA A 221 -10.53 -10.85 15.81
CA ALA A 221 -11.89 -10.40 15.52
C ALA A 221 -12.09 -8.91 15.86
N ALA A 222 -13.02 -8.27 15.16
CA ALA A 222 -13.35 -6.85 15.39
C ALA A 222 -13.74 -6.56 16.86
N GLY A 223 -13.39 -5.37 17.34
CA GLY A 223 -13.68 -4.89 18.69
C GLY A 223 -12.91 -5.58 19.82
N SER A 224 -11.88 -6.37 19.49
CA SER A 224 -11.13 -7.15 20.49
C SER A 224 -10.02 -6.34 21.16
N VAL A 225 -9.77 -6.62 22.45
CA VAL A 225 -8.65 -6.05 23.21
C VAL A 225 -7.66 -7.16 23.55
N VAL A 226 -6.51 -7.16 22.89
CA VAL A 226 -5.44 -8.13 23.10
C VAL A 226 -4.55 -7.63 24.22
N THR A 227 -4.45 -8.43 25.29
CA THR A 227 -3.79 -8.04 26.55
C THR A 227 -2.50 -8.82 26.82
N GLY A 228 -2.14 -9.77 25.96
CA GLY A 228 -0.95 -10.61 26.10
C GLY A 228 -0.65 -11.41 24.82
N PRO A 229 0.32 -12.34 24.88
CA PRO A 229 0.73 -13.13 23.72
C PRO A 229 -0.41 -13.96 23.12
N VAL A 230 -0.41 -14.06 21.79
CA VAL A 230 -1.35 -14.86 21.00
C VAL A 230 -0.53 -15.82 20.13
N PRO A 231 -0.78 -17.14 20.18
CA PRO A 231 -0.08 -18.10 19.32
C PRO A 231 -0.41 -17.86 17.84
N GLY A 232 0.33 -18.48 16.93
CA GLY A 232 -0.02 -18.49 15.50
C GLY A 232 -1.23 -19.38 15.19
N ASP A 233 -1.73 -19.28 13.97
CA ASP A 233 -2.77 -20.16 13.40
C ASP A 233 -4.08 -20.19 14.21
N VAL A 234 -4.49 -19.06 14.81
CA VAL A 234 -5.71 -18.97 15.60
C VAL A 234 -6.60 -17.80 15.21
N LEU A 235 -7.90 -17.95 15.49
CA LEU A 235 -8.82 -16.84 15.61
C LEU A 235 -8.93 -16.48 17.10
N VAL A 236 -8.60 -15.24 17.46
CA VAL A 236 -8.87 -14.69 18.80
C VAL A 236 -9.98 -13.63 18.76
N GLY A 237 -10.70 -13.46 19.87
CA GLY A 237 -11.62 -12.34 19.99
C GLY A 237 -12.13 -12.07 21.41
N GLY A 238 -12.67 -10.87 21.62
CA GLY A 238 -13.28 -10.44 22.89
C GLY A 238 -12.44 -9.43 23.68
N VAL A 239 -12.93 -9.08 24.88
CA VAL A 239 -12.31 -8.12 25.81
C VAL A 239 -12.28 -8.74 27.21
N PRO A 240 -11.14 -9.30 27.67
CA PRO A 240 -9.90 -9.51 26.92
C PRO A 240 -10.06 -10.59 25.83
N ALA A 241 -9.24 -10.50 24.77
CA ALA A 241 -9.25 -11.44 23.67
C ALA A 241 -8.83 -12.84 24.13
N LYS A 242 -9.53 -13.87 23.64
CA LYS A 242 -9.24 -15.28 23.88
C LYS A 242 -9.31 -16.06 22.57
N VAL A 243 -8.53 -17.13 22.47
CA VAL A 243 -8.62 -18.08 21.35
C VAL A 243 -10.04 -18.62 21.25
N LYS A 244 -10.62 -18.52 20.05
CA LYS A 244 -11.97 -18.99 19.71
C LYS A 244 -11.92 -20.29 18.92
N LYS A 245 -10.97 -20.40 17.98
CA LYS A 245 -10.69 -21.63 17.25
C LYS A 245 -9.27 -21.62 16.69
N GLN A 246 -8.77 -22.81 16.39
CA GLN A 246 -7.64 -22.98 15.50
C GLN A 246 -8.08 -22.68 14.07
N LEU A 247 -7.20 -22.05 13.30
CA LEU A 247 -7.35 -21.86 11.86
C LEU A 247 -6.62 -23.02 11.19
N ASP A 248 -7.23 -23.59 10.16
CA ASP A 248 -6.56 -24.59 9.34
C ASP A 248 -5.63 -23.88 8.34
N GLY A 249 -4.33 -24.04 8.53
CA GLY A 249 -3.31 -23.59 7.58
C GLY A 249 -3.26 -24.43 6.30
N THR A 250 -4.33 -25.17 5.97
CA THR A 250 -4.37 -26.04 4.79
C THR A 250 -4.19 -25.17 3.55
N ALA A 251 -3.14 -25.44 2.78
CA ALA A 251 -2.88 -24.72 1.56
C ALA A 251 -4.09 -24.83 0.61
N VAL A 252 -4.54 -23.70 0.08
CA VAL A 252 -5.60 -23.67 -0.92
C VAL A 252 -5.15 -24.52 -2.12
N THR A 253 -5.96 -25.54 -2.47
CA THR A 253 -5.69 -26.40 -3.62
C THR A 253 -5.67 -25.58 -4.91
N GLY A 254 -4.95 -26.05 -5.94
CA GLY A 254 -4.91 -25.37 -7.24
C GLY A 254 -6.31 -25.12 -7.81
N GLU A 255 -7.19 -26.12 -7.73
CA GLU A 255 -8.59 -26.02 -8.19
C GLU A 255 -9.41 -24.98 -7.41
N ALA A 256 -9.24 -24.90 -6.09
CA ALA A 256 -9.94 -23.92 -5.25
C ALA A 256 -9.45 -22.50 -5.56
N ALA A 257 -8.15 -22.34 -5.77
CA ALA A 257 -7.56 -21.07 -6.18
C ALA A 257 -8.04 -20.66 -7.58
N ASP A 258 -8.07 -21.58 -8.56
CA ASP A 258 -8.60 -21.32 -9.90
C ASP A 258 -10.05 -20.83 -9.83
N ARG A 259 -10.89 -21.49 -9.02
CA ARG A 259 -12.28 -21.09 -8.81
C ARG A 259 -12.39 -19.67 -8.23
N ALA A 260 -11.60 -19.36 -7.22
CA ALA A 260 -11.57 -18.03 -6.60
C ALA A 260 -11.15 -16.95 -7.61
N VAL A 261 -10.12 -17.21 -8.43
CA VAL A 261 -9.65 -16.28 -9.46
C VAL A 261 -10.73 -16.04 -10.53
N ARG A 262 -11.42 -17.10 -10.97
CA ARG A 262 -12.54 -16.97 -11.92
C ARG A 262 -13.64 -16.08 -11.37
N GLU A 263 -13.96 -16.19 -10.08
CA GLU A 263 -14.95 -15.32 -9.44
C GLU A 263 -14.49 -13.86 -9.41
N VAL A 264 -13.21 -13.60 -9.09
CA VAL A 264 -12.64 -12.25 -9.12
C VAL A 264 -12.67 -11.66 -10.53
N LEU A 265 -12.31 -12.43 -11.56
CA LEU A 265 -12.38 -12.00 -12.96
C LEU A 265 -13.83 -11.70 -13.38
N ARG A 266 -14.82 -12.52 -13.00
CA ARG A 266 -16.24 -12.22 -13.28
C ARG A 266 -16.71 -10.94 -12.60
N THR A 267 -16.29 -10.70 -11.36
CA THR A 267 -16.58 -9.46 -10.65
C THR A 267 -15.93 -8.28 -11.34
N TRP A 268 -14.66 -8.41 -11.75
CA TRP A 268 -13.94 -7.39 -12.50
C TRP A 268 -14.69 -6.94 -13.77
N LEU A 269 -15.19 -7.89 -14.57
CA LEU A 269 -15.95 -7.58 -15.78
C LEU A 269 -17.23 -6.80 -15.50
N ARG A 270 -17.93 -7.16 -14.42
CA ARG A 270 -19.14 -6.44 -13.98
C ARG A 270 -18.81 -5.00 -13.61
N GLU A 271 -17.71 -4.79 -12.89
CA GLU A 271 -17.22 -3.46 -12.53
C GLU A 271 -16.79 -2.65 -13.75
N LEU A 272 -16.12 -3.27 -14.73
CA LEU A 272 -15.73 -2.60 -15.98
C LEU A 272 -16.93 -2.16 -16.82
N ARG A 273 -17.97 -3.00 -16.91
CA ARG A 273 -19.24 -2.60 -17.56
C ARG A 273 -19.85 -1.39 -16.86
N TRP A 274 -19.87 -1.39 -15.52
CA TRP A 274 -20.34 -0.25 -14.75
C TRP A 274 -19.46 1.00 -14.91
N LYS A 275 -18.14 0.83 -15.05
CA LYS A 275 -17.19 1.90 -15.37
C LYS A 275 -17.39 2.48 -16.78
N GLY A 276 -18.11 1.78 -17.66
CA GLY A 276 -18.42 2.20 -19.03
C GLY A 276 -17.55 1.56 -20.10
N CYS A 277 -16.73 0.55 -19.74
CA CYS A 277 -15.91 -0.19 -20.69
C CYS A 277 -16.78 -1.17 -21.52
N ALA A 278 -16.38 -1.39 -22.77
CA ALA A 278 -16.98 -2.43 -23.60
C ALA A 278 -16.39 -3.79 -23.19
N VAL A 279 -17.26 -4.76 -22.87
CA VAL A 279 -16.86 -6.09 -22.42
C VAL A 279 -17.56 -7.14 -23.25
N THR A 280 -16.79 -7.95 -23.98
CA THR A 280 -17.27 -9.09 -24.75
C THR A 280 -16.76 -10.39 -24.14
N GLU A 281 -17.69 -11.31 -23.91
CA GLU A 281 -17.42 -12.66 -23.42
C GLU A 281 -17.54 -13.62 -24.60
N ASP A 282 -16.58 -14.54 -24.75
CA ASP A 282 -16.68 -15.56 -25.80
C ASP A 282 -17.76 -16.58 -25.42
N ALA A 283 -18.85 -16.62 -26.18
CA ALA A 283 -20.06 -17.40 -25.87
C ALA A 283 -19.83 -18.93 -25.98
N GLY A 284 -18.67 -19.38 -26.49
CA GLY A 284 -18.41 -20.78 -26.82
C GLY A 284 -17.84 -21.66 -25.71
N ASN A 285 -17.32 -21.11 -24.61
CA ASN A 285 -16.71 -21.92 -23.56
C ASN A 285 -16.84 -21.28 -22.16
N PRO A 286 -17.79 -21.73 -21.31
CA PRO A 286 -17.96 -21.23 -19.95
C PRO A 286 -16.74 -21.48 -19.02
N ASP A 287 -15.81 -22.33 -19.45
CA ASP A 287 -14.55 -22.64 -18.76
C ASP A 287 -13.32 -21.94 -19.37
N ALA A 288 -13.42 -21.35 -20.57
CA ALA A 288 -12.35 -20.52 -21.12
C ALA A 288 -12.47 -19.12 -20.54
N ALA A 289 -11.61 -18.84 -19.57
CA ALA A 289 -11.27 -17.48 -19.24
C ALA A 289 -10.50 -16.90 -20.44
N GLU A 290 -11.19 -16.44 -21.47
CA GLU A 290 -10.65 -15.58 -22.52
C GLU A 290 -11.69 -14.47 -22.75
N LEU A 291 -11.37 -13.29 -22.25
CA LEU A 291 -12.28 -12.17 -22.12
C LEU A 291 -11.70 -10.99 -22.88
N ARG A 292 -12.48 -10.26 -23.67
CA ARG A 292 -12.00 -9.02 -24.31
C ARG A 292 -12.66 -7.82 -23.65
N VAL A 293 -11.82 -6.86 -23.28
CA VAL A 293 -12.23 -5.60 -22.65
C VAL A 293 -11.62 -4.45 -23.43
N ALA A 294 -12.42 -3.44 -23.75
CA ALA A 294 -11.93 -2.18 -24.31
C ALA A 294 -12.39 -0.99 -23.47
N LEU A 295 -11.52 0.03 -23.33
CA LEU A 295 -11.90 1.30 -22.74
C LEU A 295 -13.00 1.98 -23.56
N ALA A 296 -13.80 2.83 -22.92
CA ALA A 296 -14.96 3.47 -23.53
C ALA A 296 -14.60 4.35 -24.75
N ASP A 297 -13.39 4.91 -24.74
CA ASP A 297 -12.84 5.75 -25.81
C ASP A 297 -12.10 4.95 -26.90
N GLY A 298 -12.04 3.62 -26.77
CA GLY A 298 -11.33 2.72 -27.68
C GLY A 298 -9.80 2.85 -27.65
N SER A 299 -9.23 3.58 -26.68
CA SER A 299 -7.79 3.83 -26.59
C SER A 299 -6.96 2.59 -26.21
N GLU A 300 -7.59 1.62 -25.54
CA GLU A 300 -6.96 0.39 -25.09
C GLU A 300 -7.94 -0.79 -25.19
N GLU A 301 -7.43 -1.93 -25.69
CA GLU A 301 -8.08 -3.24 -25.63
C GLU A 301 -7.15 -4.22 -24.91
N LEU A 302 -7.72 -5.06 -24.05
CA LEU A 302 -7.03 -6.09 -23.31
C LEU A 302 -7.83 -7.38 -23.36
N ARG A 303 -7.17 -8.46 -23.75
CA ARG A 303 -7.66 -9.81 -23.54
C ARG A 303 -7.23 -10.29 -22.16
N ALA A 304 -8.11 -10.80 -21.31
CA ALA A 304 -7.76 -11.35 -20.01
C ALA A 304 -8.08 -12.84 -19.96
N ALA A 305 -7.13 -13.63 -19.47
CA ALA A 305 -7.28 -15.08 -19.38
C ALA A 305 -6.74 -15.66 -18.07
N LEU A 306 -7.35 -16.75 -17.60
CA LEU A 306 -6.83 -17.57 -16.50
C LEU A 306 -6.23 -18.84 -17.10
N LEU A 307 -4.96 -19.10 -16.79
CA LEU A 307 -4.34 -20.40 -17.02
C LEU A 307 -4.71 -21.33 -15.85
N PRO A 308 -5.50 -22.40 -16.06
CA PRO A 308 -5.85 -23.33 -15.00
C PRO A 308 -4.61 -24.03 -14.44
N HIS A 309 -4.68 -24.38 -13.17
CA HIS A 309 -3.67 -25.19 -12.50
C HIS A 309 -3.40 -26.49 -13.26
N GLY A 310 -2.13 -26.86 -13.42
CA GLY A 310 -1.71 -28.09 -14.11
C GLY A 310 -1.91 -28.10 -15.63
N ALA A 311 -2.53 -27.08 -16.23
CA ALA A 311 -2.69 -27.02 -17.69
C ALA A 311 -1.36 -26.66 -18.39
N PRO A 312 -1.05 -27.28 -19.54
CA PRO A 312 0.03 -26.80 -20.40
C PRO A 312 -0.28 -25.36 -20.86
N PRO A 313 0.72 -24.48 -21.00
CA PRO A 313 0.45 -23.09 -21.33
C PRO A 313 -0.07 -23.01 -22.77
N PRO A 314 -1.28 -22.44 -23.02
CA PRO A 314 -1.65 -22.02 -24.36
C PRO A 314 -0.98 -20.66 -24.62
N LEU A 315 -0.41 -20.45 -25.80
CA LEU A 315 0.06 -19.13 -26.23
C LEU A 315 -0.63 -18.75 -27.54
N PRO A 316 -1.71 -17.95 -27.51
CA PRO A 316 -2.22 -17.23 -28.67
C PRO A 316 -1.22 -16.14 -29.09
N ARG A 317 -1.03 -15.93 -30.40
CA ARG A 317 0.20 -15.32 -30.93
C ARG A 317 0.17 -13.82 -31.30
N GLU A 318 -0.95 -13.09 -31.22
CA GLU A 318 -1.01 -11.79 -31.93
C GLU A 318 -1.74 -10.61 -31.23
N GLU A 319 -2.39 -10.80 -30.07
CA GLU A 319 -3.16 -9.73 -29.39
C GLU A 319 -2.67 -9.41 -27.95
N PRO A 320 -2.91 -8.19 -27.42
CA PRO A 320 -2.65 -7.86 -26.02
C PRO A 320 -3.37 -8.79 -25.04
N LEU A 321 -2.60 -9.57 -24.26
CA LEU A 321 -3.12 -10.60 -23.36
C LEU A 321 -2.60 -10.40 -21.93
N ALA A 322 -3.50 -10.33 -20.94
CA ALA A 322 -3.22 -10.47 -19.52
C ALA A 322 -3.55 -11.90 -19.07
N LEU A 323 -2.52 -12.68 -18.77
CA LEU A 323 -2.64 -14.03 -18.26
C LEU A 323 -2.53 -14.04 -16.73
N VAL A 324 -3.55 -14.55 -16.06
CA VAL A 324 -3.56 -14.81 -14.62
C VAL A 324 -3.24 -16.27 -14.40
N THR A 325 -2.30 -16.55 -13.51
CA THR A 325 -1.81 -17.89 -13.20
C THR A 325 -1.81 -18.06 -11.69
N VAL A 326 -2.26 -19.21 -11.21
CA VAL A 326 -2.22 -19.53 -9.78
C VAL A 326 -0.83 -19.99 -9.35
N GLU A 327 -0.04 -20.57 -10.25
CA GLU A 327 1.29 -21.12 -9.95
C GLU A 327 2.42 -20.28 -10.51
N ASP A 328 3.63 -20.46 -9.96
CA ASP A 328 4.83 -19.92 -10.58
C ASP A 328 5.12 -20.70 -11.87
N ARG A 329 5.14 -19.99 -13.00
CA ARG A 329 5.27 -20.54 -14.35
C ARG A 329 6.40 -19.84 -15.10
N PRO A 330 7.66 -20.13 -14.75
CA PRO A 330 8.83 -19.47 -15.36
C PRO A 330 9.02 -19.85 -16.83
N ASP A 331 8.31 -20.87 -17.32
CA ASP A 331 8.20 -21.27 -18.72
C ASP A 331 7.45 -20.22 -19.57
N ILE A 332 6.56 -19.45 -18.95
CA ILE A 332 5.85 -18.35 -19.61
C ILE A 332 6.79 -17.15 -19.67
N ARG A 333 7.49 -17.02 -20.80
CA ARG A 333 8.40 -15.91 -21.05
C ARG A 333 7.69 -14.78 -21.79
N THR A 334 7.89 -13.56 -21.30
CA THR A 334 7.77 -12.34 -22.09
C THR A 334 8.99 -12.27 -23.03
N GLY A 335 9.00 -13.11 -24.06
CA GLY A 335 10.23 -13.47 -24.79
C GLY A 335 10.60 -12.56 -25.95
N ASP A 336 9.64 -11.84 -26.55
CA ASP A 336 9.74 -11.46 -27.96
C ASP A 336 9.15 -10.08 -28.32
N GLY A 337 8.75 -9.28 -27.33
CA GLY A 337 8.14 -7.95 -27.59
C GLY A 337 6.64 -8.00 -27.95
N SER A 338 5.99 -9.17 -27.87
CA SER A 338 4.53 -9.25 -27.90
C SER A 338 3.90 -8.71 -26.59
N PRO A 339 2.70 -8.10 -26.65
CA PRO A 339 2.03 -7.50 -25.49
C PRO A 339 1.41 -8.55 -24.54
N LEU A 340 2.25 -9.35 -23.88
CA LEU A 340 1.84 -10.32 -22.86
C LEU A 340 2.13 -9.77 -21.45
N THR A 341 1.09 -9.70 -20.62
CA THR A 341 1.16 -9.40 -19.19
C THR A 341 0.84 -10.66 -18.40
N VAL A 342 1.62 -11.00 -17.38
CA VAL A 342 1.45 -12.21 -16.57
C VAL A 342 1.35 -11.86 -15.08
N PHE A 343 0.27 -12.32 -14.46
CA PHE A 343 0.03 -12.27 -13.01
C PHE A 343 0.26 -13.66 -12.41
N GLU A 344 1.32 -13.83 -11.62
CA GLU A 344 1.65 -15.06 -10.91
C GLU A 344 1.18 -14.93 -9.45
N LEU A 345 0.02 -15.48 -9.10
CA LEU A 345 -0.63 -15.15 -7.83
C LEU A 345 0.06 -15.75 -6.60
N ARG A 346 0.59 -16.98 -6.68
CA ARG A 346 1.33 -17.56 -5.54
C ARG A 346 2.64 -16.85 -5.26
N SER A 347 3.39 -16.49 -6.30
CA SER A 347 4.66 -15.73 -6.15
C SER A 347 4.40 -14.23 -5.90
N GLY A 348 3.20 -13.76 -6.24
CA GLY A 348 2.84 -12.35 -6.24
C GLY A 348 3.64 -11.54 -7.26
N ARG A 349 4.13 -12.15 -8.34
CA ARG A 349 4.86 -11.44 -9.38
C ARG A 349 3.93 -10.94 -10.48
N LEU A 350 4.28 -9.78 -11.02
CA LEU A 350 3.66 -9.19 -12.20
C LEU A 350 4.77 -8.88 -13.22
N ARG A 351 4.57 -9.27 -14.47
CA ARG A 351 5.47 -9.00 -15.60
C ARG A 351 4.66 -8.56 -16.82
N GLY A 352 5.28 -7.80 -17.73
CA GLY A 352 4.69 -7.42 -19.01
C GLY A 352 4.32 -5.95 -19.12
N ARG A 353 3.35 -5.63 -19.97
CA ARG A 353 2.95 -4.25 -20.29
C ARG A 353 2.30 -3.59 -19.07
N ASP A 354 2.64 -2.32 -18.88
CA ASP A 354 1.91 -1.40 -18.01
C ASP A 354 0.81 -0.69 -18.81
N SER A 355 -0.45 -0.77 -18.35
CA SER A 355 -1.61 -0.18 -19.01
C SER A 355 -2.76 0.04 -18.02
N ALA A 356 -3.76 0.84 -18.39
CA ALA A 356 -4.83 1.20 -17.46
C ALA A 356 -5.69 -0.01 -17.09
N LEU A 357 -6.01 -0.89 -18.06
CA LEU A 357 -6.78 -2.11 -17.80
C LEU A 357 -5.96 -3.15 -17.01
N VAL A 358 -4.65 -3.25 -17.26
CA VAL A 358 -3.75 -4.13 -16.49
C VAL A 358 -3.68 -3.69 -15.02
N GLN A 359 -3.52 -2.39 -14.77
CA GLN A 359 -3.48 -1.87 -13.41
C GLN A 359 -4.84 -1.99 -12.71
N ASP A 360 -5.96 -1.81 -13.41
CA ASP A 360 -7.30 -2.02 -12.85
C ASP A 360 -7.55 -3.49 -12.49
N LEU A 361 -7.14 -4.44 -13.35
CA LEU A 361 -7.19 -5.87 -13.05
C LEU A 361 -6.32 -6.22 -11.82
N ARG A 362 -5.09 -5.68 -11.77
CA ARG A 362 -4.21 -5.82 -10.62
C ARG A 362 -4.89 -5.37 -9.34
N ASP A 363 -5.45 -4.16 -9.36
CA ASP A 363 -6.12 -3.59 -8.19
C ASP A 363 -7.35 -4.43 -7.78
N GLN A 364 -8.08 -4.97 -8.75
CA GLN A 364 -9.20 -5.88 -8.49
C GLN A 364 -8.76 -7.21 -7.84
N LEU A 365 -7.68 -7.84 -8.33
CA LEU A 365 -7.08 -9.02 -7.71
C LEU A 365 -6.67 -8.73 -6.27
N ARG A 366 -5.99 -7.59 -6.05
CA ARG A 366 -5.56 -7.15 -4.73
C ARG A 366 -6.72 -6.91 -3.76
N ARG A 367 -7.82 -6.29 -4.20
CA ARG A 367 -9.02 -6.06 -3.37
C ARG A 367 -9.63 -7.37 -2.83
N HIS A 368 -9.32 -8.49 -3.49
CA HIS A 368 -9.70 -9.84 -3.07
C HIS A 368 -8.54 -10.58 -2.38
N ALA A 369 -7.58 -9.83 -1.83
CA ALA A 369 -6.39 -10.33 -1.12
C ALA A 369 -5.50 -11.28 -1.95
N MET A 370 -5.54 -11.18 -3.29
CA MET A 370 -4.65 -11.97 -4.14
C MET A 370 -3.30 -11.27 -4.29
N PRO A 371 -2.17 -11.98 -4.16
CA PRO A 371 -0.85 -11.37 -4.34
C PRO A 371 -0.63 -11.09 -5.82
N CYS A 372 -0.44 -9.83 -6.21
CA CYS A 372 -0.36 -9.46 -7.63
C CYS A 372 0.62 -8.30 -7.88
N GLY A 373 1.84 -8.43 -7.37
CA GLY A 373 2.91 -7.46 -7.56
C GLY A 373 2.98 -6.41 -6.46
N ASP A 374 4.19 -5.88 -6.26
CA ASP A 374 4.51 -4.90 -5.21
C ASP A 374 5.10 -3.60 -5.80
N SER A 375 4.91 -3.41 -7.11
CA SER A 375 5.63 -2.39 -7.89
C SER A 375 4.85 -1.10 -8.21
N THR A 376 3.52 -1.07 -8.05
CA THR A 376 2.70 0.11 -8.39
C THR A 376 1.63 0.35 -7.32
N CYS A 377 1.28 1.62 -7.12
CA CYS A 377 0.22 2.04 -6.22
C CYS A 377 -1.17 1.66 -6.76
N PHE A 378 -2.17 1.70 -5.88
CA PHE A 378 -3.57 1.41 -6.19
C PHE A 378 -4.07 2.31 -7.33
N THR A 379 -4.36 1.70 -8.48
CA THR A 379 -4.83 2.38 -9.68
C THR A 379 -6.06 1.66 -10.19
N ALA A 380 -7.13 2.42 -10.43
CA ALA A 380 -8.36 1.90 -11.01
C ALA A 380 -8.79 2.82 -12.16
N VAL A 381 -9.39 2.23 -13.20
CA VAL A 381 -10.11 2.94 -14.23
C VAL A 381 -11.25 3.71 -13.55
N THR A 382 -11.21 5.03 -13.71
CA THR A 382 -12.23 5.93 -13.17
C THR A 382 -13.58 5.61 -13.80
N PRO A 383 -14.63 5.33 -13.01
CA PRO A 383 -15.95 5.07 -13.56
C PRO A 383 -16.50 6.30 -14.30
N SER A 384 -17.09 6.09 -15.48
CA SER A 384 -17.63 7.16 -16.33
C SER A 384 -18.60 8.11 -15.60
N ALA A 385 -19.41 7.57 -14.69
CA ALA A 385 -20.31 8.35 -13.86
C ALA A 385 -19.56 9.36 -12.97
N PHE A 386 -18.47 8.96 -12.33
CA PHE A 386 -17.64 9.85 -11.52
C PHE A 386 -16.90 10.86 -12.39
N ALA A 387 -16.33 10.43 -13.52
CA ALA A 387 -15.63 11.32 -14.45
C ALA A 387 -16.55 12.46 -14.93
N ARG A 388 -17.77 12.11 -15.37
CA ARG A 388 -18.80 13.07 -15.79
C ARG A 388 -19.14 14.07 -14.68
N LEU A 389 -19.31 13.59 -13.45
CA LEU A 389 -19.64 14.46 -12.31
C LEU A 389 -18.46 15.35 -11.90
N ALA A 390 -17.23 14.82 -11.91
CA ALA A 390 -16.02 15.58 -11.62
C ALA A 390 -15.78 16.69 -12.66
N SER A 391 -16.11 16.45 -13.93
CA SER A 391 -16.01 17.46 -15.00
C SER A 391 -17.14 18.49 -15.01
N ALA A 392 -18.22 18.27 -14.26
CA ALA A 392 -19.41 19.12 -14.32
C ALA A 392 -19.21 20.52 -13.72
N VAL A 393 -18.14 20.70 -12.93
CA VAL A 393 -17.69 22.01 -12.44
C VAL A 393 -16.21 22.13 -12.79
N PRO A 394 -15.80 23.08 -13.65
CA PRO A 394 -14.39 23.38 -13.85
C PRO A 394 -13.78 23.75 -12.49
N GLY A 395 -12.72 23.07 -12.07
CA GLY A 395 -12.09 23.29 -10.77
C GLY A 395 -11.76 24.77 -10.54
N GLY A 396 -12.14 25.28 -9.37
CA GLY A 396 -11.81 26.63 -8.89
C GLY A 396 -10.45 26.70 -8.22
#